data_AF-A0A7G8UNH2-F1
#
_entry.id   AF-A0A7G8UNH2-F1
#
_cell.length_a   1.000
_cell.length_b   1.000
_cell.length_c   1.000
_cell.angle_alpha   90.00
_cell.angle_beta   90.00
_cell.angle_gamma   90.00
#
_symmetry.space_group_name_H-M   'P 1'
#
loop_
_entity.id
_entity.type
_entity.pdbx_description
1 polymer ?
#
loop_
_entity_poly.entity_id
_entity_poly.type
_entity_poly.pdbx_seq_one_letter_code
_entity_poly.pdbx_strand_id
1 'polypeptide(L)' 'MNRKTRSDCTVGTFEKKHGLPPGTIRNTDGRDTRSDKRIGTIRKEAEKRANK' A
#
# COMPACT_ATOMS: atom_id res chain seq x y z
N MET A 1 13.83 15.32 -4.36
CA MET A 1 13.11 14.10 -4.79
C MET A 1 12.65 13.35 -3.53
N ASN A 2 11.34 13.28 -3.27
CA ASN A 2 10.86 12.55 -2.09
C ASN A 2 11.17 11.07 -2.25
N ARG A 3 11.84 10.48 -1.25
CA ARG A 3 12.10 9.04 -1.24
C ARG A 3 10.78 8.30 -1.13
N LYS A 4 10.53 7.36 -2.05
CA LYS A 4 9.39 6.44 -1.94
C LYS A 4 9.52 5.64 -0.65
N THR A 5 8.39 5.30 -0.02
CA THR A 5 8.37 4.33 1.08
C THR A 5 9.08 3.05 0.66
N ARG A 6 9.89 2.52 1.58
CA ARG A 6 10.53 1.21 1.47
C ARG A 6 9.52 0.13 1.04
N SER A 7 9.91 -0.71 0.10
CA SER A 7 9.04 -1.74 -0.49
C SER A 7 8.65 -2.83 0.50
N ASP A 8 9.49 -3.10 1.49
CA ASP A 8 9.28 -4.09 2.54
C ASP A 8 8.42 -3.59 3.72
N CYS A 9 8.09 -2.29 3.76
CA CYS A 9 7.15 -1.74 4.73
C CYS A 9 5.75 -2.37 4.55
N THR A 10 5.06 -2.66 5.65
CA THR A 10 3.68 -3.16 5.63
C THR A 10 2.67 -2.01 5.58
N VAL A 11 1.45 -2.28 5.08
CA VAL A 11 0.35 -1.30 5.02
C VAL A 11 0.04 -0.73 6.40
N GLY A 12 -0.13 -1.58 7.41
CA GLY A 12 -0.47 -1.12 8.76
C GLY A 12 0.63 -0.25 9.37
N THR A 13 1.90 -0.52 9.07
CA THR A 13 3.02 0.33 9.52
C THR A 13 3.04 1.65 8.78
N PHE A 14 2.77 1.62 7.47
CA PHE A 14 2.69 2.82 6.66
C PHE A 14 1.55 3.74 7.15
N GLU A 15 0.35 3.21 7.36
CA GLU A 15 -0.80 3.98 7.85
C GLU A 15 -0.48 4.63 9.20
N LYS A 16 0.04 3.86 10.16
CA LYS A 16 0.46 4.38 11.47
C LYS A 16 1.53 5.46 11.37
N LYS A 17 2.58 5.23 10.58
CA LYS A 17 3.70 6.16 10.43
C LYS A 17 3.28 7.49 9.78
N HIS A 18 2.26 7.44 8.92
CA HIS A 18 1.75 8.61 8.21
C HIS A 18 0.50 9.22 8.86
N GLY A 19 0.08 8.75 10.05
CA GLY A 19 -1.09 9.26 10.75
C GLY A 19 -2.42 9.00 10.03
N LEU A 20 -2.46 7.99 9.17
CA LEU A 20 -3.64 7.61 8.42
C LEU A 20 -4.50 6.65 9.26
N PRO A 21 -5.84 6.75 9.16
CA PRO A 21 -6.73 5.75 9.72
C PRO A 21 -6.39 4.34 9.20
N PRO A 22 -6.58 3.29 10.02
CA PRO A 22 -6.40 1.92 9.55
C PRO A 22 -7.36 1.62 8.39
N GLY A 23 -6.85 0.94 7.37
CA GLY A 23 -7.62 0.66 6.16
C GLY A 23 -7.78 1.88 5.25
N THR A 24 -6.91 2.88 5.34
CA THR A 24 -6.86 3.96 4.34
C THR A 24 -6.41 3.42 2.99
N ILE A 25 -5.47 2.48 2.98
CA ILE A 25 -5.08 1.78 1.75
C ILE A 25 -6.12 0.70 1.43
N ARG A 26 -6.75 0.85 0.26
CA ARG A 26 -7.82 -0.01 -0.25
C ARG A 26 -7.33 -0.81 -1.46
N ASN A 27 -7.83 -2.03 -1.59
CA ASN A 27 -7.68 -2.79 -2.82
C ASN A 27 -8.60 -2.19 -3.90
N THR A 28 -8.41 -2.60 -5.16
CA THR A 28 -9.22 -2.12 -6.28
C THR A 28 -10.71 -2.49 -6.20
N ASP A 29 -11.05 -3.52 -5.42
CA ASP A 29 -12.43 -3.93 -5.16
C ASP A 29 -13.09 -3.12 -4.02
N GLY A 30 -12.40 -2.10 -3.48
CA GLY A 30 -12.89 -1.23 -2.41
C GLY A 30 -12.74 -1.82 -1.01
N ARG A 31 -12.32 -3.08 -0.87
CA ARG A 31 -12.06 -3.70 0.44
C ARG A 31 -10.72 -3.25 1.01
N ASP A 32 -10.61 -3.29 2.32
CA ASP A 32 -9.38 -2.98 3.04
C ASP A 32 -8.22 -3.83 2.53
N THR A 33 -7.09 -3.18 2.27
CA THR A 33 -5.86 -3.92 2.04
C THR A 33 -5.40 -4.52 3.36
N ARG A 34 -5.06 -5.82 3.33
CA ARG A 34 -4.52 -6.51 4.50
C ARG A 34 -3.34 -5.74 5.10
N SER A 35 -3.37 -5.53 6.42
CA SER A 35 -2.38 -4.72 7.15
C SER A 35 -0.96 -5.28 7.06
N ASP A 36 -0.80 -6.59 6.89
CA ASP A 36 0.48 -7.29 6.74
C ASP A 36 1.03 -7.27 5.30
N LYS A 37 0.24 -6.80 4.33
CA LYS A 37 0.68 -6.70 2.92
C LYS A 37 1.79 -5.67 2.79
N ARG A 38 2.79 -5.99 1.96
CA ARG A 38 3.93 -5.09 1.68
C ARG A 38 3.54 -4.01 0.67
N ILE A 39 4.03 -2.78 0.88
CA ILE A 39 3.86 -1.64 -0.03
C ILE A 39 4.40 -1.97 -1.43
N GLY A 40 5.52 -2.68 -1.52
CA GLY A 40 6.09 -3.10 -2.79
C GLY A 40 5.18 -4.04 -3.58
N THR A 41 4.41 -4.90 -2.92
CA THR A 41 3.46 -5.80 -3.57
C THR A 41 2.31 -5.00 -4.18
N ILE A 42 1.76 -4.03 -3.44
CA ILE A 42 0.66 -3.19 -3.90
C ILE A 42 1.09 -2.35 -5.12
N ARG A 43 2.31 -1.80 -5.10
CA ARG A 43 2.86 -1.09 -6.26
C ARG A 43 2.96 -1.97 -7.49
N LYS A 44 3.51 -3.19 -7.37
CA LYS A 44 3.60 -4.14 -8.48
C LYS A 44 2.23 -4.54 -9.03
N GLU A 45 1.24 -4.74 -8.16
CA GLU A 45 -0.14 -5.04 -8.58
C GLU A 45 -0.78 -3.87 -9.32
N ALA A 46 -0.57 -2.64 -8.83
CA ALA A 46 -1.05 -1.43 -9.48
C ALA A 46 -0.39 -1.22 -10.85
N GLU A 47 0.93 -1.41 -10.97
CA GLU A 47 1.68 -1.32 -12.23
C GLU A 47 1.19 -2.37 -13.24
N LYS A 48 1.01 -3.63 -12.80
CA LYS A 48 0.47 -4.70 -13.66
C LYS A 48 -0.95 -4.40 -14.16
N ARG A 49 -1.77 -3.73 -13.35
CA ARG A 49 -3.12 -3.32 -13.74
C ARG A 49 -3.12 -2.12 -14.68
N ALA A 50 -2.23 -1.16 -14.49
CA ALA A 50 -2.12 0.01 -15.37
C ALA A 50 -1.64 -0.36 -16.78
N ASN A 51 -0.84 -1.42 -16.90
CA ASN A 51 -0.34 -1.93 -18.17
C ASN A 51 -1.27 -2.96 -18.85
N LYS A 52 -2.50 -3.15 -18.33
CA LYS A 52 -3.51 -4.07 -18.86
C LYS A 52 -4.69 -3.28 -19.40
#